data_AF-A0A814YVH7-F1
#
_entry.id   AF-A0A814YVH7-F1
#
_cell.length_a   1.000
_cell.length_b   1.000
_cell.length_c   1.000
_cell.angle_alpha   90.00
_cell.angle_beta   90.00
_cell.angle_gamma   90.00
#
_symmetry.space_group_name_H-M   'P 1'
#
loop_
_entity.id
_entity.type
_entity.pdbx_description
1 polymer ?
#
loop_
_entity_poly.entity_id
_entity_poly.type
_entity_poly.pdbx_seq_one_letter_code
_entity_poly.pdbx_strand_id
1 'polypeptide(L)'
;DPNTIVSSVHTKAFNHMINTQPTNGVHVGDATSNFKIYTLDWNWDKMEMFVGDEGNPFQQRVLIWEKHNGDWTRWPFDRNFFVLLNIAVGGAWGGSQGIDENIFPRRMEIDWVYFYKWQ
;
A
#
# COMPACT_ATOMS: atom_id res chain seq x y z
N ASP A 1 -0.90 14.98 0.42
CA ASP A 1 -2.17 15.05 -0.32
C ASP A 1 -2.97 13.78 0.00
N PRO A 2 -4.19 13.90 0.57
CA PRO A 2 -5.02 12.73 0.92
C PRO A 2 -5.48 11.92 -0.29
N ASN A 3 -5.43 12.48 -1.49
CA ASN A 3 -5.78 11.78 -2.74
C ASN A 3 -4.56 11.13 -3.40
N THR A 4 -3.40 11.14 -2.76
CA THR A 4 -2.23 10.41 -3.24
C THR A 4 -2.16 9.05 -2.56
N ILE A 5 -2.24 7.98 -3.35
CA ILE A 5 -2.03 6.61 -2.90
C ILE A 5 -0.55 6.29 -3.02
N VAL A 6 0.07 5.93 -1.89
CA VAL A 6 1.48 5.57 -1.82
C VAL A 6 1.60 4.08 -1.53
N SER A 7 2.46 3.41 -2.28
CA SER A 7 2.78 1.99 -2.11
C SER A 7 4.27 1.84 -1.85
N SER A 8 4.62 0.99 -0.89
CA SER A 8 6.01 0.76 -0.48
C SER A 8 6.22 -0.72 -0.14
N VAL A 9 7.41 -1.23 -0.47
CA VAL A 9 7.84 -2.57 -0.01
C VAL A 9 8.95 -2.41 1.02
N HIS A 10 8.85 -3.14 2.12
CA HIS A 10 9.81 -3.08 3.21
C HIS A 10 10.47 -4.43 3.48
N THR A 11 11.80 -4.41 3.54
CA THR A 11 12.66 -5.55 3.93
C THR A 11 13.77 -5.07 4.85
N LYS A 12 14.58 -5.99 5.38
CA LYS A 12 15.74 -5.60 6.19
C LYS A 12 16.74 -4.74 5.41
N ALA A 13 16.93 -5.01 4.11
CA ALA A 13 17.82 -4.23 3.24
C ALA A 13 17.15 -3.00 2.62
N PHE A 14 15.81 -3.00 2.49
CA PHE A 14 15.02 -1.96 1.84
C PHE A 14 13.97 -1.41 2.79
N ASN A 15 14.30 -0.41 3.62
CA ASN A 15 13.32 0.15 4.57
C ASN A 15 13.54 1.64 4.89
N HIS A 16 12.50 2.24 5.49
CA HIS A 16 12.46 3.66 5.82
C HIS A 16 13.48 4.11 6.87
N MET A 17 14.01 3.21 7.70
CA MET A 17 15.03 3.58 8.69
C MET A 17 16.37 3.91 8.03
N ILE A 18 16.63 3.35 6.85
CA ILE A 18 17.86 3.57 6.07
C ILE A 18 17.59 4.21 4.70
N ASN A 19 16.35 4.63 4.43
CA ASN A 19 15.91 5.31 3.21
C ASN A 19 16.17 4.52 1.91
N THR A 20 16.02 3.20 1.95
CA THR A 20 16.24 2.31 0.79
C THR A 20 14.98 1.59 0.34
N GLN A 21 13.81 1.88 0.92
CA GLN A 21 12.55 1.29 0.51
C GLN A 21 12.19 1.70 -0.93
N PRO A 22 11.80 0.77 -1.81
CA PRO A 22 11.08 1.12 -3.02
C PRO A 22 9.71 1.70 -2.63
N THR A 23 9.44 2.90 -3.12
CA THR A 23 8.18 3.61 -2.90
C THR A 23 7.78 4.31 -4.19
N ASN A 24 6.49 4.28 -4.50
CA ASN A 24 5.92 5.15 -5.53
C ASN A 24 4.54 5.64 -5.10
N GLY A 25 4.08 6.72 -5.72
CA GLY A 25 2.77 7.30 -5.46
C GLY A 25 2.04 7.70 -6.72
N VAL A 26 0.71 7.59 -6.69
CA VAL A 26 -0.16 8.04 -7.76
C VAL A 26 -1.28 8.91 -7.20
N HIS A 27 -1.67 9.94 -7.95
CA HIS A 27 -2.81 10.78 -7.58
C HIS A 27 -4.11 10.16 -8.11
N VAL A 28 -5.08 9.98 -7.22
CA VAL A 28 -6.42 9.45 -7.47
C VAL A 28 -7.40 10.45 -6.88
N GLY A 29 -7.95 11.32 -7.75
CA GLY A 29 -8.65 12.54 -7.32
C GLY A 29 -9.87 12.33 -6.42
N ASP A 30 -10.44 11.13 -6.40
CA ASP A 30 -11.63 10.77 -5.63
C ASP A 30 -11.38 9.63 -4.62
N ALA A 31 -10.11 9.34 -4.29
CA ALA A 31 -9.73 8.28 -3.34
C ALA A 31 -10.34 8.44 -1.94
N THR A 32 -10.74 9.66 -1.56
CA THR A 32 -11.33 9.95 -0.25
C THR A 32 -12.85 10.13 -0.28
N SER A 33 -13.47 10.12 -1.46
CA SER A 33 -14.91 10.34 -1.65
C SER A 33 -15.64 9.15 -2.25
N ASN A 34 -14.94 8.23 -2.92
CA ASN A 34 -15.51 7.02 -3.53
C ASN A 34 -14.73 5.77 -3.09
N PHE A 35 -15.39 4.62 -3.11
CA PHE A 35 -14.70 3.35 -2.94
C PHE A 35 -13.68 3.13 -4.06
N LYS A 36 -12.52 2.58 -3.67
CA LYS A 36 -11.46 2.13 -4.58
C LYS A 36 -11.08 0.71 -4.26
N ILE A 37 -10.68 -0.03 -5.28
CA ILE A 37 -10.09 -1.36 -5.11
C ILE A 37 -8.57 -1.20 -5.08
N TYR A 38 -7.98 -1.62 -3.96
CA TYR A 38 -6.53 -1.70 -3.78
C TYR A 38 -6.09 -3.15 -3.98
N THR A 39 -5.30 -3.40 -5.02
CA THR A 39 -4.93 -4.75 -5.42
C THR A 39 -3.44 -4.97 -5.19
N LEU A 40 -3.09 -6.07 -4.52
CA LEU A 40 -1.73 -6.62 -4.51
C LEU A 40 -1.75 -7.92 -5.31
N ASP A 41 -1.17 -7.90 -6.51
CA ASP A 41 -0.84 -9.12 -7.24
C ASP A 41 0.56 -9.56 -6.84
N TRP A 42 0.64 -10.68 -6.14
CA TRP A 42 1.88 -11.18 -5.55
C TRP A 42 2.10 -12.62 -5.97
N ASN A 43 3.25 -12.86 -6.60
CA ASN A 43 3.72 -14.18 -6.95
C ASN A 43 5.19 -14.36 -6.54
N TRP A 44 5.79 -15.48 -6.95
CA TRP A 44 7.16 -15.84 -6.58
C TRP A 44 8.21 -14.83 -7.06
N ASP A 45 7.96 -14.15 -8.17
CA ASP A 45 8.96 -13.33 -8.86
C ASP A 45 8.74 -11.84 -8.68
N LYS A 46 7.54 -11.39 -8.28
CA LYS A 46 7.23 -9.97 -8.11
C LYS A 46 6.00 -9.70 -7.26
N MET A 47 5.89 -8.45 -6.84
CA MET A 47 4.69 -7.83 -6.31
C MET A 47 4.32 -6.63 -7.18
N GLU A 48 3.06 -6.55 -7.57
CA GLU A 48 2.49 -5.40 -8.27
C GLU A 48 1.30 -4.86 -7.48
N MET A 49 1.33 -3.56 -7.19
CA MET A 49 0.31 -2.86 -6.42
C MET A 49 -0.45 -1.92 -7.33
N PHE A 50 -1.77 -1.97 -7.26
CA PHE A 50 -2.68 -1.20 -8.11
C PHE A 50 -3.74 -0.50 -7.27
N VAL A 51 -4.28 0.56 -7.86
CA VAL A 51 -5.53 1.18 -7.44
C VAL A 51 -6.45 1.28 -8.65
N GLY A 52 -7.72 0.96 -8.45
CA GLY A 52 -8.73 1.02 -9.50
C GLY A 52 -10.15 1.08 -8.95
N ASP A 53 -11.11 0.83 -9.84
CA ASP A 53 -12.54 0.83 -9.56
C ASP A 53 -13.15 -0.57 -9.77
N GLU A 54 -14.40 -0.78 -9.37
CA GLU A 54 -15.08 -2.10 -9.41
C GLU A 54 -14.98 -2.83 -10.76
N GLY A 55 -15.09 -2.10 -11.88
CA GLY A 55 -14.97 -2.67 -13.23
C GLY A 55 -13.53 -2.88 -13.72
N ASN A 56 -12.53 -2.30 -13.04
CA ASN A 56 -11.12 -2.41 -13.41
C ASN A 56 -10.20 -2.27 -12.18
N PRO A 57 -10.04 -3.34 -11.37
CA PRO A 57 -9.23 -3.30 -10.16
C PRO A 57 -7.71 -3.18 -10.41
N PHE A 58 -7.26 -3.30 -11.67
CA PHE A 58 -5.87 -3.19 -12.10
C PHE A 58 -5.61 -1.91 -12.93
N GLN A 59 -6.49 -0.90 -12.82
CA GLN A 59 -6.48 0.28 -13.66
C GLN A 59 -5.17 1.08 -13.61
N GLN A 60 -4.72 1.46 -12.41
CA GLN A 60 -3.52 2.25 -12.24
C GLN A 60 -2.50 1.49 -11.39
N ARG A 61 -1.41 1.07 -12.04
CA ARG A 61 -0.28 0.47 -11.33
C ARG A 61 0.47 1.54 -10.54
N VAL A 62 0.53 1.36 -9.22
CA VAL A 62 1.24 2.24 -8.30
C VAL A 62 2.70 1.83 -8.20
N LEU A 63 2.97 0.56 -7.93
CA LEU A 63 4.34 0.05 -7.74
C LEU A 63 4.48 -1.33 -8.36
N ILE A 64 5.64 -1.58 -8.96
CA ILE A 64 6.13 -2.92 -9.28
C ILE A 64 7.44 -3.15 -8.54
N TRP A 65 7.55 -4.30 -7.89
CA TRP A 65 8.76 -4.72 -7.21
C TRP A 65 9.10 -6.16 -7.56
N GLU A 66 10.22 -6.34 -8.23
CA GLU A 66 10.70 -7.64 -8.68
C GLU A 66 11.55 -8.32 -7.59
N LYS A 67 11.62 -9.65 -7.67
CA LYS A 67 12.43 -10.46 -6.76
C LYS A 67 13.89 -10.07 -6.88
N HIS A 68 14.43 -9.59 -5.76
CA HIS A 68 15.85 -9.39 -5.63
C HIS A 68 16.54 -10.69 -5.26
N ASN A 69 17.44 -11.14 -6.13
CA ASN A 69 18.34 -12.25 -5.82
C ASN A 69 19.14 -11.94 -4.55
N GLY A 70 19.21 -12.92 -3.65
CA GLY A 70 19.86 -12.77 -2.35
C GLY A 70 19.17 -13.59 -1.28
N ASP A 71 19.43 -13.21 -0.04
CA ASP A 71 18.82 -13.83 1.13
C ASP A 71 17.51 -13.13 1.54
N TRP A 72 16.94 -13.60 2.65
CA TRP A 72 15.73 -13.07 3.27
C TRP A 72 15.80 -11.57 3.58
N THR A 73 17.00 -10.97 3.65
CA THR A 73 17.12 -9.53 3.93
C THR A 73 16.61 -8.69 2.77
N ARG A 74 16.61 -9.24 1.56
CA ARG A 74 16.15 -8.60 0.32
C ARG A 74 14.80 -9.11 -0.17
N TRP A 75 14.48 -10.38 0.09
CA TRP A 75 13.21 -10.99 -0.32
C TRP A 75 12.67 -11.98 0.73
N PRO A 76 11.98 -11.49 1.77
CA PRO A 76 11.31 -12.34 2.77
C PRO A 76 9.87 -12.72 2.38
N PHE A 77 9.45 -12.44 1.14
CA PHE A 77 8.08 -12.61 0.64
C PHE A 77 7.83 -14.03 0.08
N ASP A 78 8.36 -15.03 0.79
CA ASP A 78 8.16 -16.46 0.57
C ASP A 78 7.60 -17.14 1.83
N ARG A 79 6.96 -16.34 2.69
CA ARG A 79 6.38 -16.73 3.99
C ARG A 79 4.94 -16.26 4.08
N ASN A 80 4.24 -16.73 5.12
CA ASN A 80 2.89 -16.26 5.40
C ASN A 80 2.90 -14.82 5.93
N PHE A 81 2.02 -13.99 5.38
CA PHE A 81 1.72 -12.65 5.85
C PHE A 81 0.24 -12.57 6.24
N PHE A 82 -0.11 -11.55 7.01
CA PHE A 82 -1.49 -11.19 7.34
C PHE A 82 -1.77 -9.78 6.83
N VAL A 83 -3.04 -9.46 6.58
CA VAL A 83 -3.47 -8.11 6.24
C VAL A 83 -3.78 -7.34 7.51
N LEU A 84 -3.34 -6.08 7.55
CA LEU A 84 -3.65 -5.12 8.61
C LEU A 84 -4.28 -3.88 7.97
N LEU A 85 -5.39 -3.42 8.51
CA LEU A 85 -6.10 -2.21 8.09
C LEU A 85 -6.26 -1.31 9.31
N ASN A 86 -5.80 -0.06 9.24
CA ASN A 86 -5.89 0.89 10.34
C ASN A 86 -5.97 2.34 9.84
N ILE A 87 -6.48 3.22 10.70
CA ILE A 87 -6.31 4.67 10.58
C ILE A 87 -5.34 5.10 11.67
N ALA A 88 -4.14 5.56 11.30
CA ALA A 88 -3.21 6.17 12.24
C ALA A 88 -3.55 7.67 12.40
N VAL A 89 -3.38 8.20 13.62
CA VAL A 89 -3.54 9.63 13.92
C VAL A 89 -2.18 10.18 14.33
N GLY A 90 -1.63 11.10 13.53
CA GLY A 90 -0.31 11.68 13.77
C GLY A 90 0.86 10.77 13.34
N GLY A 91 1.86 10.64 14.23
CA GLY A 91 3.10 9.92 13.96
C GLY A 91 4.06 10.68 13.03
N ALA A 92 5.24 10.10 12.80
CA ALA A 92 6.32 10.75 12.04
C ALA A 92 5.91 11.15 10.62
N TRP A 93 4.99 10.41 10.00
CA TRP A 93 4.51 10.70 8.65
C TRP A 93 3.16 11.42 8.64
N GLY A 94 2.12 10.80 9.21
CA GLY A 94 0.75 11.34 9.20
C GLY A 94 0.56 12.64 9.98
N GLY A 95 1.44 12.92 10.96
CA GLY A 95 1.46 14.14 11.75
C GLY A 95 2.61 15.08 11.41
N SER A 96 3.30 14.87 10.30
CA SER A 96 4.45 15.71 9.88
C SER A 96 4.10 17.19 9.72
N GLN A 97 2.81 17.50 9.50
CA GLN A 97 2.26 18.86 9.42
C GLN A 97 1.35 19.21 10.61
N GLY A 98 1.43 18.45 11.71
CA GLY A 98 0.49 18.54 12.83
C GLY A 98 -0.78 17.73 12.60
N ILE A 99 -1.74 17.89 13.53
CA ILE A 99 -3.05 17.24 13.49
C ILE A 99 -4.08 18.37 13.59
N ASP A 100 -5.01 18.44 12.63
CA ASP A 100 -6.18 19.31 12.76
C ASP A 100 -7.22 18.61 13.64
N GLU A 101 -7.61 19.24 14.75
CA GLU A 101 -8.59 18.64 15.66
C GLU A 101 -10.03 18.75 15.12
N ASN A 102 -10.28 19.63 14.14
CA ASN A 102 -11.62 19.88 13.60
C ASN A 102 -12.07 18.87 12.54
N ILE A 103 -11.17 18.01 12.05
CA ILE A 103 -11.50 17.01 11.01
C ILE A 103 -12.14 15.75 11.58
N PHE A 104 -12.16 15.59 12.90
CA PHE A 104 -12.69 14.40 13.56
C PHE A 104 -14.22 14.49 13.75
N PRO A 105 -14.93 13.35 13.68
CA PRO A 105 -14.43 12.00 13.45
C PRO A 105 -14.08 11.69 11.98
N ARG A 106 -13.14 10.77 11.77
CA ARG A 106 -12.79 10.20 10.46
C ARG A 106 -13.03 8.69 10.47
N ARG A 107 -13.41 8.14 9.32
CA ARG A 107 -13.70 6.69 9.14
C ARG A 107 -12.98 6.14 7.92
N MET A 108 -12.72 4.84 7.97
CA MET A 108 -12.25 4.02 6.85
C MET A 108 -13.35 2.99 6.62
N GLU A 109 -13.99 3.11 5.46
CA GLU A 109 -15.08 2.22 5.07
C GLU A 109 -14.50 1.11 4.19
N ILE A 110 -14.75 -0.13 4.58
CA ILE A 110 -14.27 -1.32 3.87
C ILE A 110 -15.49 -2.15 3.55
N ASP A 111 -15.81 -2.27 2.26
CA ASP A 111 -16.90 -3.11 1.80
C ASP A 111 -16.51 -4.60 1.88
N TRP A 112 -15.32 -4.93 1.38
CA TRP A 112 -14.79 -6.30 1.43
C TRP A 112 -13.26 -6.34 1.46
N VAL A 113 -12.75 -7.50 1.91
CA VAL A 113 -11.38 -7.95 1.70
C VAL A 113 -11.46 -9.33 1.09
N TYR A 114 -10.83 -9.54 -0.06
CA TYR A 114 -10.91 -10.79 -0.79
C TYR A 114 -9.51 -11.28 -1.14
N PHE A 115 -9.29 -12.58 -0.95
CA PHE A 115 -8.04 -13.25 -1.29
C PHE A 115 -8.32 -14.30 -2.36
N TYR A 116 -7.55 -14.25 -3.44
CA TYR A 116 -7.55 -15.27 -4.48
C TYR A 116 -6.16 -15.86 -4.64
N LYS A 117 -6.10 -17.04 -5.23
CA LYS A 117 -4.85 -17.70 -5.60
C LYS A 117 -4.92 -18.05 -7.07
N TRP A 118 -3.85 -17.76 -7.80
CA TRP A 118 -3.66 -18.26 -9.16
C TRP A 118 -3.75 -19.80 -9.16
N GLN A 119 -4.51 -20.35 -10.11
CA GLN A 119 -4.60 -21.80 -10.34
C GLN A 119 -3.51 -22.26 -11.29
#